data_AF-A0A9D8R1G2-F1
#
_entry.id   AF-A0A9D8R1G2-F1
#
_cell.length_a   1.000
_cell.length_b   1.000
_cell.length_c   1.000
_cell.angle_alpha   90.00
_cell.angle_beta   90.00
_cell.angle_gamma   90.00
#
_symmetry.space_group_name_H-M   'P 1'
#
loop_
_entity.id
_entity.type
_entity.pdbx_description
1 polymer ?
#
loop_
_entity_poly.entity_id
_entity_poly.type
_entity_poly.pdbx_seq_one_letter_code
_entity_poly.pdbx_strand_id
1 'polypeptide(L)' 'FHREKVGEMPTEMFLHFFKSLSDSAAINLNIKAEGENEHHKIEGIFKAFARSLRMAVKRDINHFQLPSSKGVL' A
#
# COMPACT_ATOMS: atom_id res chain seq x y z
N PHE A 1 -14.13 4.18 5.76
CA PHE A 1 -14.38 3.37 6.97
C PHE A 1 -15.55 4.01 7.70
N HIS A 2 -16.47 3.22 8.26
CA HIS A 2 -17.70 3.70 8.92
C HIS A 2 -17.54 3.82 10.44
N ARG A 3 -16.65 3.01 11.04
CA ARG A 3 -16.32 3.07 12.47
C ARG A 3 -15.22 4.11 12.71
N GLU A 4 -15.35 4.92 13.75
CA GLU A 4 -14.35 5.96 14.07
C GLU A 4 -13.00 5.39 14.53
N LYS A 5 -13.00 4.24 15.24
CA LYS A 5 -11.80 3.60 15.77
C LYS A 5 -11.82 2.08 15.62
N VAL A 6 -10.64 1.47 15.49
CA VAL A 6 -10.43 0.03 15.64
C VAL A 6 -9.46 -0.18 16.81
N GLY A 7 -9.98 -0.72 17.91
CA GLY A 7 -9.29 -0.63 19.21
C GLY A 7 -9.14 0.85 19.60
N GLU A 8 -7.92 1.26 19.94
CA GLU A 8 -7.59 2.64 20.27
C GLU A 8 -7.20 3.50 19.04
N MET A 9 -7.09 2.90 17.85
CA MET A 9 -6.58 3.57 16.66
C MET A 9 -7.71 4.21 15.84
N PRO A 10 -7.69 5.54 15.59
CA PRO A 10 -8.64 6.20 14.69
C PRO A 10 -8.53 5.67 13.26
N THR A 11 -9.67 5.38 12.62
CA THR A 11 -9.66 4.76 11.29
C THR A 11 -9.15 5.69 10.18
N GLU A 12 -9.22 7.00 10.37
CA GLU A 12 -8.61 8.00 9.48
C GLU A 12 -7.08 7.87 9.41
N MET A 13 -6.43 7.43 10.49
CA MET A 13 -4.97 7.30 10.54
C MET A 13 -4.43 6.28 9.56
N PHE A 14 -5.24 5.30 9.11
CA PHE A 14 -4.81 4.35 8.10
C PHE A 14 -4.65 5.00 6.73
N LEU A 15 -5.53 5.92 6.34
CA LEU A 15 -5.36 6.70 5.12
C LEU A 15 -4.10 7.58 5.23
N HIS A 16 -3.95 8.28 6.36
CA HIS A 16 -2.77 9.11 6.61
C HIS A 16 -1.47 8.31 6.58
N PHE A 17 -1.45 7.11 7.14
CA PHE A 17 -0.29 6.21 7.10
C PHE A 17 0.12 5.90 5.66
N PHE A 18 -0.80 5.42 4.82
CA PHE A 18 -0.47 5.04 3.45
C PHE A 18 -0.13 6.25 2.58
N LYS A 19 -0.76 7.41 2.81
CA LYS A 19 -0.41 8.65 2.12
C LYS A 19 1.00 9.12 2.48
N SER A 20 1.32 9.16 3.77
CA SER A 20 2.66 9.55 4.25
C SER A 20 3.73 8.59 3.74
N LEU A 21 3.41 7.29 3.73
CA LEU A 21 4.28 6.25 3.18
C LEU A 21 4.51 6.44 1.68
N SER A 22 3.45 6.63 0.88
CA SER A 22 3.59 6.77 -0.58
C SER A 22 4.42 8.00 -0.96
N ASP A 23 4.21 9.11 -0.25
CA ASP A 23 4.92 10.36 -0.49
C ASP A 23 6.41 10.23 -0.12
N SER A 24 6.71 9.61 1.03
CA SER A 24 8.09 9.44 1.50
C SER A 24 8.87 8.40 0.69
N ALA A 25 8.20 7.34 0.24
CA ALA A 25 8.81 6.29 -0.57
C ALA A 25 8.86 6.65 -2.08
N ALA A 26 8.27 7.78 -2.48
CA ALA A 26 8.12 8.19 -3.87
C ALA A 26 7.50 7.09 -4.77
N ILE A 27 6.42 6.47 -4.29
CA ILE A 27 5.70 5.41 -5.02
C ILE A 27 4.27 5.84 -5.34
N ASN A 28 3.79 5.39 -6.50
CA ASN A 28 2.37 5.42 -6.80
C ASN A 28 1.68 4.24 -6.10
N LEU A 29 0.75 4.54 -5.20
CA LEU A 29 0.02 3.53 -4.42
C LEU A 29 -1.49 3.73 -4.59
N ASN A 30 -2.17 2.68 -5.04
CA ASN A 30 -3.63 2.64 -5.15
C ASN A 30 -4.19 1.54 -4.26
N ILE A 31 -5.18 1.87 -3.43
CA ILE A 31 -5.80 0.94 -2.48
C ILE A 31 -7.31 1.05 -2.61
N LYS A 32 -7.98 -0.09 -2.78
CA LYS A 32 -9.44 -0.23 -2.70
C LYS A 32 -9.77 -1.42 -1.80
N ALA A 33 -10.74 -1.25 -0.92
CA ALA A 33 -11.21 -2.31 -0.03
C ALA A 33 -12.73 -2.24 0.18
N GLU A 34 -13.39 -3.37 -0.03
CA GLU A 34 -14.83 -3.58 0.18
C GLU A 34 -15.02 -4.59 1.32
N GLY A 35 -16.13 -4.48 2.05
CA GLY A 35 -16.43 -5.31 3.23
C GLY A 35 -17.13 -4.53 4.34
N GLU A 36 -17.65 -5.26 5.32
CA GLU A 36 -18.45 -4.69 6.43
C GLU A 36 -17.63 -4.44 7.69
N ASN A 37 -16.67 -5.32 8.01
CA ASN A 37 -15.86 -5.21 9.22
C ASN A 37 -14.59 -4.38 8.96
N GLU A 38 -14.47 -3.24 9.63
CA GLU A 38 -13.35 -2.31 9.45
C GLU A 38 -11.99 -2.91 9.81
N HIS A 39 -11.91 -3.74 10.87
CA HIS A 39 -10.67 -4.42 11.25
C HIS A 39 -10.18 -5.35 10.13
N HIS A 40 -11.08 -6.18 9.59
CA HIS A 40 -10.74 -7.08 8.48
C HIS A 40 -10.37 -6.31 7.20
N LYS A 41 -11.02 -5.18 6.92
CA LYS A 41 -10.66 -4.33 5.77
C LYS A 41 -9.24 -3.79 5.91
N ILE A 42 -8.92 -3.22 7.07
CA ILE A 42 -7.59 -2.66 7.35
C ILE A 42 -6.54 -3.77 7.26
N GLU A 43 -6.76 -4.91 7.92
CA GLU A 43 -5.85 -6.06 7.86
C GLU A 43 -5.65 -6.56 6.42
N GLY A 44 -6.74 -6.65 5.65
CA GLY A 44 -6.72 -6.99 4.23
C GLY A 44 -5.90 -6.02 3.40
N ILE A 45 -6.03 -4.72 3.65
CA ILE A 45 -5.23 -3.68 2.99
C ILE A 45 -3.74 -3.89 3.28
N PHE A 46 -3.34 -4.07 4.54
CA PHE A 46 -1.93 -4.28 4.89
C PHE A 46 -1.36 -5.55 4.28
N LYS A 47 -2.12 -6.65 4.30
CA LYS A 47 -1.72 -7.92 3.67
C LYS A 47 -1.56 -7.78 2.15
N ALA A 48 -2.51 -7.12 1.49
CA ALA A 48 -2.44 -6.86 0.05
C ALA A 48 -1.26 -5.96 -0.30
N PHE A 49 -1.06 -4.87 0.44
CA PHE A 49 0.07 -3.96 0.29
C PHE A 49 1.41 -4.68 0.44
N ALA A 50 1.58 -5.49 1.50
CA ALA A 50 2.82 -6.23 1.74
C ALA A 50 3.16 -7.18 0.57
N ARG A 51 2.16 -7.87 0.01
CA ARG A 51 2.35 -8.72 -1.17
C ARG A 51 2.72 -7.92 -2.41
N SER A 52 2.01 -6.83 -2.68
CA SER A 52 2.27 -5.96 -3.85
C SER A 52 3.65 -5.32 -3.77
N LEU A 53 4.04 -4.80 -2.60
CA LEU A 53 5.35 -4.21 -2.39
C LEU A 53 6.47 -5.25 -2.60
N ARG A 54 6.31 -6.46 -2.03
CA ARG A 54 7.26 -7.55 -2.24
C ARG A 54 7.44 -7.89 -3.73
N MET A 55 6.36 -7.88 -4.50
CA MET A 55 6.44 -8.10 -5.95
C MET A 55 7.15 -6.95 -6.67
N ALA A 56 6.85 -5.70 -6.31
CA ALA A 56 7.41 -4.51 -6.93
C ALA A 56 8.92 -4.35 -6.69
N VAL A 57 9.41 -4.68 -5.48
CA VAL A 57 10.84 -4.54 -5.13
C VAL A 57 11.68 -5.77 -5.46
N LYS A 58 11.06 -6.86 -5.96
CA LYS A 58 11.78 -8.07 -6.32
C LYS A 58 12.74 -7.77 -7.47
N ARG A 59 14.02 -8.10 -7.28
CA ARG A 59 15.01 -8.03 -8.35
C ARG A 59 14.77 -9.13 -9.39
N ASP A 60 14.70 -8.76 -10.66
CA ASP A 60 14.76 -9.72 -11.76
C ASP A 60 16.23 -9.97 -12.14
N ILE A 61 16.71 -11.18 -11.87
CA ILE A 61 18.08 -11.61 -12.18
C ILE A 61 18.32 -11.86 -13.67
N ASN A 62 17.26 -11.93 -14.48
CA ASN A 62 17.33 -12.19 -15.91
C ASN A 62 17.14 -10.91 -16.73
N HIS A 63 16.56 -9.86 -16.14
CA HIS A 63 16.35 -8.56 -16.78
C HIS A 63 16.86 -7.43 -15.89
N PHE A 64 18.13 -7.06 -16.07
CA PHE A 64 18.77 -5.91 -15.42
C PHE A 64 18.44 -4.56 -16.07
N GLN A 65 17.47 -4.51 -16.99
CA GLN A 65 17.08 -3.27 -17.64
C GLN A 65 16.21 -2.41 -16.72
N LEU A 66 16.43 -1.09 -16.78
CA LEU A 66 15.57 -0.14 -16.09
C LEU A 66 14.15 -0.23 -16.70
N PRO A 67 13.10 -0.48 -15.90
CA PRO A 67 11.74 -0.63 -16.40
C PRO A 67 11.10 0.73 -16.70
N SER A 68 11.72 1.52 -17.58
CA SER A 68 11.25 2.83 -18.01
C SER A 68 11.68 3.12 -19.45
N SER A 69 10.72 3.42 -20.33
CA SER A 69 10.99 3.83 -21.71
C SER A 69 11.71 5.18 -21.81
N LYS A 70 11.67 5.99 -20.74
CA LYS A 70 12.35 7.28 -20.66
C LYS A 70 13.79 7.18 -20.12
N GLY A 71 14.22 6.00 -19.68
CA GLY A 71 15.56 5.78 -19.13
C GLY A 71 15.76 6.34 -17.71
N VAL A 72 14.68 6.72 -17.02
CA VAL A 72 14.66 7.27 -15.65
C VAL A 72 13.38 6.82 -14.92
N LEU A 73 13.46 6.65 -13.60
CA LEU A 73 12.33 6.40 -12.70
C LEU A 73 11.97 7.66 -11.89
#